data_AF-A0A7X6CKB7-F1
#
_entry.id   AF-A0A7X6CKB7-F1
#
_cell.length_a   1.000
_cell.length_b   1.000
_cell.length_c   1.000
_cell.angle_alpha   90.00
_cell.angle_beta   90.00
_cell.angle_gamma   90.00
#
_symmetry.space_group_name_H-M   'P 1'
#
loop_
_entity.id
_entity.type
_entity.pdbx_description
1 polymer ?
#
loop_
_entity_poly.entity_id
_entity_poly.type
_entity_poly.pdbx_seq_one_letter_code
_entity_poly.pdbx_strand_id
1 'polypeptide(L)' 'MTIFRNISNRNGEGTILTNLGSAYLSLKDYLQALECFRQSLTIFQEIGNRNGEGTALGNVGSVYFF' A
#
# COMPACT_ATOMS: atom_id res chain seq x y z
N MET A 1 -9.62 -23.05 -6.19
CA MET A 1 -8.36 -22.90 -5.41
C MET A 1 -7.45 -21.79 -5.96
N THR A 2 -7.38 -21.56 -7.27
CA THR A 2 -6.52 -20.55 -7.90
C THR A 2 -6.87 -19.10 -7.56
N ILE A 3 -8.17 -18.74 -7.56
CA ILE A 3 -8.64 -17.37 -7.29
C ILE A 3 -8.28 -16.93 -5.87
N PHE A 4 -8.54 -17.78 -4.87
CA PHE A 4 -8.18 -17.51 -3.47
C PHE A 4 -6.67 -17.30 -3.29
N ARG A 5 -5.84 -18.12 -3.95
CA ARG A 5 -4.38 -17.99 -3.90
C ARG A 5 -3.90 -16.69 -4.55
N ASN A 6 -4.53 -16.28 -5.65
CA ASN A 6 -4.23 -15.02 -6.32
C ASN A 6 -4.56 -13.81 -5.42
N ILE A 7 -5.77 -13.77 -4.84
CA ILE A 7 -6.19 -12.73 -3.88
C ILE A 7 -5.25 -12.66 -2.69
N SER A 8 -4.89 -13.82 -2.11
CA SER A 8 -3.96 -13.88 -0.97
C SER A 8 -2.56 -13.37 -1.33
N ASN A 9 -2.06 -13.69 -2.53
CA ASN A 9 -0.77 -13.20 -3.00
C ASN A 9 -0.79 -11.69 -3.23
N ARG A 10 -1.84 -11.16 -3.87
CA ARG A 10 -2.02 -9.70 -4.06
C ARG A 10 -2.16 -8.96 -2.74
N ASN A 11 -2.90 -9.51 -1.78
CA ASN A 11 -2.95 -8.93 -0.44
C ASN A 11 -1.56 -8.82 0.22
N GLY A 12 -0.72 -9.84 0.05
CA GLY A 12 0.66 -9.82 0.53
C GLY A 12 1.52 -8.75 -0.14
N GLU A 13 1.40 -8.60 -1.46
CA GLU A 13 2.12 -7.56 -2.23
C GLU A 13 1.73 -6.14 -1.78
N GLY A 14 0.44 -5.85 -1.63
CA GLY A 14 -0.02 -4.55 -1.11
C GLY A 14 0.50 -4.27 0.30
N THR A 15 0.62 -5.29 1.15
CA THR A 15 1.21 -5.16 2.49
C THR A 15 2.70 -4.84 2.43
N ILE A 16 3.45 -5.51 1.55
CA ILE A 16 4.90 -5.27 1.37
C ILE A 16 5.14 -3.85 0.84
N LEU A 17 4.37 -3.40 -0.15
CA LEU A 17 4.46 -2.05 -0.69
C LEU A 17 4.15 -0.99 0.37
N THR A 18 3.16 -1.24 1.23
CA THR A 18 2.86 -0.35 2.36
C THR A 18 4.06 -0.24 3.30
N ASN A 19 4.69 -1.35 3.68
CA ASN A 19 5.86 -1.33 4.55
C ASN A 19 7.06 -0.61 3.90
N LEU A 20 7.26 -0.81 2.59
CA LEU A 20 8.30 -0.13 1.83
C LEU A 20 8.06 1.39 1.78
N GLY A 21 6.82 1.80 1.55
CA GLY A 21 6.43 3.21 1.59
C GLY A 21 6.71 3.84 2.95
N SER A 22 6.42 3.14 4.05
CA SER A 22 6.74 3.61 5.41
C SER A 22 8.25 3.72 5.66
N ALA A 23 9.05 2.83 5.08
CA ALA A 23 10.51 2.93 5.15
C ALA A 23 11.02 4.18 4.40
N TYR A 24 10.54 4.43 3.18
CA TYR A 24 10.88 5.64 2.43
C TYR A 24 10.43 6.91 3.14
N LEU A 25 9.24 6.91 3.74
CA LEU A 25 8.75 8.03 4.53
C LEU A 25 9.68 8.35 5.71
N SER A 26 10.18 7.31 6.39
CA SER A 26 11.14 7.44 7.49
C SER A 26 12.49 8.00 7.01
N LEU A 27 12.86 7.74 5.77
CA LEU A 27 14.05 8.28 5.10
C LEU A 27 13.83 9.69 4.52
N LYS A 28 12.61 10.26 4.66
CA LYS A 28 12.18 11.52 4.04
C LYS A 28 12.21 11.50 2.50
N ASP A 29 12.20 10.31 1.90
CA ASP A 29 12.01 10.15 0.46
C ASP A 29 10.50 10.08 0.16
N TYR A 30 9.88 11.25 0.17
CA TYR A 30 8.42 11.39 0.04
C TYR A 30 7.90 10.93 -1.32
N LEU A 31 8.70 11.07 -2.39
CA LEU A 31 8.31 10.66 -3.73
C LEU A 31 8.20 9.13 -3.81
N GLN A 32 9.22 8.41 -3.34
CA GLN A 32 9.19 6.94 -3.33
C GLN A 32 8.15 6.40 -2.34
N ALA A 33 7.95 7.07 -1.20
CA ALA A 33 6.89 6.73 -0.25
C ALA A 33 5.50 6.82 -0.89
N LEU A 34 5.22 7.94 -1.56
CA LEU A 34 3.93 8.19 -2.23
C LEU A 34 3.65 7.15 -3.31
N GLU A 35 4.65 6.81 -4.11
CA GLU A 35 4.52 5.80 -5.17
C GLU A 35 4.19 4.42 -4.59
N CYS A 36 4.90 4.00 -3.54
CA CYS A 36 4.64 2.74 -2.85
C CYS A 36 3.21 2.68 -2.28
N PHE A 37 2.75 3.74 -1.61
CA PHE A 37 1.40 3.78 -1.04
C PHE A 37 0.30 3.84 -2.12
N ARG A 38 0.56 4.45 -3.28
CA ARG A 38 -0.38 4.43 -4.41
C ARG A 38 -0.50 3.04 -5.03
N GLN A 39 0.62 2.35 -5.22
CA GLN A 39 0.61 0.98 -5.73
C GLN A 39 -0.08 0.02 -4.77
N SER A 40 0.15 0.16 -3.45
CA SER A 40 -0.57 -0.66 -2.47
C SER A 40 -2.07 -0.37 -2.45
N LEU A 41 -2.46 0.90 -2.58
CA LEU A 41 -3.86 1.31 -2.72
C LEU A 41 -4.55 0.64 -3.91
N THR A 42 -3.93 0.67 -5.09
CA THR A 42 -4.47 0.01 -6.29
C THR A 42 -4.71 -1.48 -6.05
N ILE A 43 -3.74 -2.18 -5.47
CA ILE A 43 -3.88 -3.61 -5.18
C ILE A 43 -5.02 -3.89 -4.19
N PHE A 44 -5.11 -3.10 -3.12
CA PHE A 44 -6.18 -3.27 -2.13
C PHE A 44 -7.57 -2.99 -2.72
N GLN A 45 -7.68 -2.05 -3.66
CA GLN A 45 -8.92 -1.80 -4.40
C GLN A 45 -9.28 -2.95 -5.34
N GLU A 46 -8.31 -3.49 -6.09
CA GLU A 46 -8.50 -4.62 -7.01
C GLU A 46 -9.03 -5.87 -6.31
N ILE A 47 -8.54 -6.17 -5.10
CA ILE A 47 -8.98 -7.34 -4.33
C ILE A 47 -10.14 -7.06 -3.37
N GLY A 48 -10.62 -5.81 -3.30
CA GLY A 48 -11.69 -5.40 -2.39
C GLY A 48 -11.32 -5.37 -0.90
N ASN A 49 -10.03 -5.26 -0.55
CA ASN A 49 -9.59 -5.14 0.83
C ASN A 49 -9.73 -3.69 1.35
N ARG A 50 -10.88 -3.40 1.98
CA ARG A 50 -11.20 -2.07 2.52
C ARG A 50 -10.29 -1.61 3.66
N ASN A 51 -9.79 -2.53 4.48
CA ASN A 51 -8.87 -2.19 5.57
C ASN A 51 -7.49 -1.78 5.01
N GLY A 52 -7.03 -2.48 3.99
CA GLY A 52 -5.81 -2.13 3.25
C GLY A 52 -5.94 -0.78 2.54
N GLU A 53 -7.07 -0.52 1.88
CA GLU A 53 -7.39 0.76 1.24
C GLU A 53 -7.31 1.93 2.25
N GLY A 54 -7.95 1.80 3.41
CA GLY A 54 -7.88 2.83 4.46
C GLY A 54 -6.47 3.08 4.98
N THR A 55 -5.68 2.01 5.14
CA THR A 55 -4.27 2.11 5.57
C THR A 55 -3.44 2.85 4.53
N ALA A 56 -3.54 2.48 3.26
CA ALA A 56 -2.80 3.11 2.17
C ALA A 56 -3.17 4.61 2.04
N LEU A 57 -4.46 4.95 2.11
CA LEU A 57 -4.92 6.34 2.06
C LEU A 57 -4.42 7.18 3.25
N GLY A 58 -4.45 6.62 4.47
CA GLY A 58 -3.91 7.30 5.66
C GLY A 58 -2.41 7.58 5.55
N ASN A 59 -1.67 6.64 4.94
CA ASN A 59 -0.25 6.82 4.67
C ASN A 59 0.01 7.86 3.58
N VAL A 60 -0.76 7.88 2.49
CA VAL A 60 -0.71 8.96 1.49
C VAL A 60 -0.95 10.33 2.14
N GLY A 61 -1.96 10.42 3.02
CA GLY A 61 -2.23 11.64 3.78
C GLY A 61 -1.03 12.05 4.66
N SER A 62 -0.37 11.08 5.27
CA SER A 62 0.84 11.32 6.07
C SER A 62 1.99 11.85 5.22
N VAL A 63 2.19 11.37 3.98
CA VAL A 63 3.22 11.90 3.07
C VAL A 63 2.99 13.38 2.77
N TYR A 64 1.74 13.81 2.54
CA TYR A 64 1.42 15.23 2.30
C TYR A 64 1.49 16.11 3.55
N PHE A 65 1.48 15.50 4.74
CA PHE A 65 1.59 16.22 6.00
C PHE A 65 3.05 16.57 6.36
N PHE A 66 4.01 15.73 5.97
CA PHE A 66 5.44 15.91 6.25
C PHE A 66 6.16 16.73 5.17
#